data_AF-X1GAW8-F1
#
_entry.id   AF-X1GAW8-F1
#
_cell.length_a   1.000
_cell.length_b   1.000
_cell.length_c   1.000
_cell.angle_alpha   90.00
_cell.angle_beta   90.00
_cell.angle_gamma   90.00
#
_symmetry.space_group_name_H-M   'P 1'
#
loop_
_entity.id
_entity.type
_entity.pdbx_description
1 polymer ?
#
loop_
_entity_poly.entity_id
_entity_poly.type
_entity_poly.pdbx_seq_one_letter_code
_entity_poly.pdbx_strand_id
1 'polypeptide(L)' 'MSNNEKKEGDLIFKGKTETIYKVIVIGDPAVGKTSLLTNFASDKFEEKYLPTVGVSILKKPIELE' A
#
# COMPACT_ATOMS: atom_id res chain seq x y z
N MET A 1 -35.83 -35.02 -23.77
CA MET A 1 -34.45 -35.50 -23.97
C MET A 1 -33.58 -34.26 -24.11
N SER A 2 -33.13 -33.71 -22.98
CA SER A 2 -31.71 -33.74 -22.59
C SER A 2 -30.79 -33.49 -23.76
N ASN A 3 -30.16 -32.32 -23.80
CA ASN A 3 -28.75 -32.29 -23.43
C ASN A 3 -28.37 -30.92 -22.89
N ASN A 4 -28.06 -30.96 -21.60
CA ASN A 4 -27.28 -29.99 -20.85
C ASN A 4 -25.89 -29.90 -21.51
N GLU A 5 -25.60 -28.83 -22.23
CA GLU A 5 -24.21 -28.39 -22.39
C GLU A 5 -23.92 -27.39 -21.27
N LYS A 6 -23.56 -27.92 -20.10
CA LYS A 6 -22.76 -27.16 -19.14
C LYS A 6 -21.41 -26.91 -19.82
N LYS A 7 -21.21 -25.73 -20.40
CA LYS A 7 -19.87 -25.24 -20.72
C LYS A 7 -19.34 -24.49 -19.50
N GLU A 8 -18.24 -25.04 -19.02
CA GLU A 8 -17.40 -24.64 -17.90
C GLU A 8 -17.28 -23.13 -17.78
N GLY A 9 -17.37 -22.64 -16.54
CA GLY A 9 -17.19 -21.23 -16.24
C GLY A 9 -15.89 -20.71 -16.84
N ASP A 10 -16.01 -19.65 -17.63
CA ASP A 10 -14.88 -18.93 -18.17
C ASP A 10 -13.94 -18.54 -17.01
N LEU A 11 -12.73 -19.07 -17.03
CA LEU A 11 -11.64 -18.57 -16.20
C LEU A 11 -11.34 -17.14 -16.67
N ILE A 12 -11.92 -16.16 -16.00
CA ILE A 12 -11.62 -14.75 -16.21
C ILE A 12 -10.18 -14.53 -15.75
N PHE A 13 -9.26 -14.30 -16.70
CA PHE A 13 -7.91 -13.85 -16.38
C PHE A 13 -8.00 -12.44 -15.79
N LYS A 14 -8.08 -12.35 -14.47
CA LYS A 14 -7.92 -11.09 -13.75
C LYS A 14 -6.48 -10.64 -14.00
N GLY A 15 -6.31 -9.58 -14.80
CA GLY A 15 -5.00 -9.01 -15.11
C GLY A 15 -4.15 -8.79 -13.85
N LYS A 16 -2.82 -8.73 -14.04
CA LYS A 16 -1.79 -8.56 -13.00
C LYS A 16 -2.33 -7.71 -11.83
N THR A 17 -2.59 -8.36 -10.69
CA THR A 17 -3.11 -7.66 -9.51
C THR A 17 -2.07 -6.65 -9.03
N GLU A 18 -2.52 -5.48 -8.56
CA GLU A 18 -1.65 -4.49 -7.93
C GLU A 18 -0.77 -5.17 -6.88
N THR A 19 0.56 -5.02 -7.02
CA THR A 19 1.51 -5.57 -6.05
C THR A 19 1.57 -4.61 -4.87
N ILE A 20 1.19 -5.09 -3.68
CA ILE A 20 1.18 -4.28 -2.46
C ILE A 20 2.41 -4.63 -1.62
N TYR A 21 3.27 -3.64 -1.38
CA TYR A 21 4.41 -3.76 -0.47
C TYR A 21 4.04 -3.26 0.92
N LYS A 22 4.26 -4.10 1.95
CA LYS A 22 4.10 -3.72 3.36
C LYS A 22 5.49 -3.42 3.93
N VAL A 23 5.74 -2.16 4.26
CA VAL A 23 7.03 -1.68 4.77
C VAL A 23 6.84 -1.17 6.19
N ILE A 24 7.77 -1.52 7.09
CA ILE A 24 7.80 -1.08 8.48
C ILE A 24 9.12 -0.35 8.72
N VAL A 25 9.05 0.86 9.29
CA VAL A 25 10.23 1.67 9.65
C VAL A 25 10.41 1.64 11.17
N ILE A 26 11.58 1.19 11.62
CA ILE A 26 11.94 1.05 13.05
C ILE A 26 13.10 1.96 13.43
N GLY A 27 13.25 2.25 14.73
CA GLY A 27 14.34 3.07 15.27
C GLY A 27 13.94 3.83 16.53
N ASP A 28 14.89 4.49 17.18
CA ASP A 28 14.69 5.19 18.44
C ASP A 28 13.67 6.33 18.36
N PRO A 29 13.06 6.75 19.49
CA PRO A 29 12.21 7.94 19.51
C PRO A 29 12.91 9.17 18.90
N ALA A 30 12.14 10.05 18.26
CA ALA A 30 12.61 11.32 17.69
C ALA A 30 13.66 11.26 16.56
N VAL A 31 14.02 10.09 16.01
CA VAL A 31 14.96 9.98 14.86
C VAL A 31 14.35 10.37 13.49
N GLY A 32 13.15 10.95 13.46
CA GLY A 32 12.54 11.45 12.22
C GLY A 32 11.78 10.43 11.37
N LYS A 33 11.46 9.23 11.88
CA LYS A 33 10.69 8.20 11.14
C LYS A 33 9.37 8.73 10.57
N THR A 34 8.63 9.49 11.38
CA THR A 34 7.35 10.09 10.97
C THR A 34 7.56 11.12 9.86
N SER A 35 8.56 12.00 9.99
CA SER A 35 8.89 12.99 8.98
C SER A 35 9.27 12.35 7.64
N LEU A 36 10.04 11.25 7.67
CA LEU A 36 10.41 10.49 6.47
C LEU A 36 9.18 9.91 5.77
N LEU A 37 8.30 9.25 6.53
CA LEU A 37 7.08 8.64 6.00
C LEU A 37 6.11 9.69 5.45
N THR A 38 5.90 10.81 6.16
CA THR A 38 5.05 11.92 5.71
C THR A 38 5.60 12.55 4.43
N ASN A 39 6.91 12.78 4.35
CA ASN A 39 7.53 13.34 3.13
C ASN A 39 7.35 12.39 1.94
N PHE A 40 7.56 11.09 2.13
CA PHE A 40 7.39 10.08 1.08
C PHE A 40 5.94 9.97 0.57
N ALA A 41 4.94 10.06 1.46
CA ALA A 41 3.54 9.92 1.07
C ALA A 41 2.96 11.20 0.46
N SER A 42 3.30 12.35 1.04
CA SER A 42 2.62 13.63 0.78
C SER A 42 3.43 14.62 -0.06
N ASP A 43 4.68 14.29 -0.41
CA ASP A 43 5.63 15.19 -1.10
C ASP A 43 5.76 16.57 -0.41
N LYS A 44 5.49 16.61 0.89
CA LYS A 44 5.48 17.81 1.75
C LYS A 44 6.21 17.50 3.04
N PHE A 45 7.03 18.44 3.47
CA PHE A 45 7.70 18.40 4.76
C PHE A 45 6.99 19.34 5.73
N GLU A 46 6.38 18.78 6.79
CA GLU A 46 5.81 19.59 7.87
C GLU A 46 6.87 19.79 8.97
N GLU A 47 7.24 21.04 9.24
CA GLU A 47 8.27 21.39 10.25
C GLU A 47 7.80 21.16 11.70
N LYS A 48 6.49 21.08 11.94
CA LYS A 48 5.94 20.91 13.29
C LYS A 48 5.85 19.42 13.64
N TYR A 49 6.81 18.95 14.42
CA TYR A 49 6.80 17.58 14.94
C TYR A 49 5.64 17.35 15.92
N LEU A 50 4.65 16.57 15.50
CA LEU A 50 3.66 15.94 16.37
C LEU A 50 4.08 14.47 16.57
N PRO A 51 4.34 14.02 17.82
CA PRO A 51 4.63 12.61 18.09
C PRO A 51 3.53 11.72 17.51
N THR A 52 3.92 10.60 16.91
CA THR A 52 2.94 9.63 16.42
C THR A 52 2.23 8.99 17.60
N VAL A 53 0.93 9.28 17.74
CA VAL A 53 0.06 8.62 18.72
C VAL A 53 -0.54 7.38 18.05
N GLY A 54 -0.17 6.19 18.54
CA GLY A 54 -0.65 4.91 17.99
C GLY A 54 0.16 4.46 16.77
N VAL A 55 -0.50 4.36 15.60
CA VAL A 55 0.07 3.85 14.33
C VAL A 55 -0.29 4.79 13.19
N SER A 56 0.70 5.17 12.38
CA SER A 56 0.50 5.89 11.11
C SER A 56 0.66 4.92 9.94
N ILE A 57 -0.44 4.68 9.21
CA ILE A 57 -0.42 3.89 7.97
C ILE A 57 -0.53 4.86 6.80
N LEU A 58 0.47 4.83 5.91
CA LEU A 58 0.48 5.63 4.69
C LEU A 58 0.47 4.71 3.47
N LYS A 59 -0.27 5.09 2.43
CA LYS A 59 -0.32 4.39 1.15
C LYS A 59 0.07 5.37 0.05
N LYS A 60 1.12 5.04 -0.71
CA LYS A 60 1.58 5.81 -1.88
C LYS A 60 1.65 4.85 -3.08
N PRO A 61 0.94 5.11 -4.19
CA PRO A 61 1.18 4.39 -5.43
C PRO A 61 2.60 4.72 -5.94
N ILE A 62 3.34 3.69 -6.34
CA ILE A 62 4.68 3.82 -6.90
C ILE A 62 4.71 3.13 -8.27
N GLU A 63 5.35 3.78 -9.24
CA GLU A 63 5.72 3.13 -10.50
C GLU A 63 7.09 2.49 -10.30
N LEU A 64 7.19 1.20 -10.61
CA LEU A 64 8.43 0.44 -10.56
C LEU A 64 8.93 0.27 -11.99
N GLU A 65 10.16 0.69 -12.26
CA GLU A 65 10.86 0.42 -13.52
C GLU A 65 11.29 -1.06 -13.62
#